data_AF-A0A8B6DAR1-F1
#
_entry.id   AF-A0A8B6DAR1-F1
#
_cell.length_a   1.000
_cell.length_b   1.000
_cell.length_c   1.000
_cell.angle_alpha   90.00
_cell.angle_beta   90.00
_cell.angle_gamma   90.00
#
_symmetry.space_group_name_H-M   'P 1'
#
loop_
_entity.id
_entity.type
_entity.pdbx_description
1 polymer ?
#
loop_
_entity_poly.entity_id
_entity_poly.type
_entity_poly.pdbx_seq_one_letter_code
_entity_poly.pdbx_strand_id
1 'polypeptide(L)'
;MATQAPTPIQSSISAYLERGLREIQTSSHTGPPGDLDDNKKRWLVVGICLHDILSPSLRKYVDPVVNNLYQTLMLSDQIDLQTQTKYLRTYGVASNYLNYEAINNNKTTHGYRTVLYDYKVQNAVDLSKLFLQTHMAQYTGFDGSCDSSALFGMITKIDKFPVNVQTVANDVSIYLNAS
;
A
#
# COMPACT_ATOMS: atom_id res chain seq x y z
N MET A 1 26.86 14.81 -34.15
CA MET A 1 26.20 15.08 -32.86
C MET A 1 25.35 13.86 -32.54
N ALA A 2 25.75 13.04 -31.56
CA ALA A 2 24.97 11.89 -31.14
C ALA A 2 23.99 12.34 -30.05
N THR A 3 22.70 12.28 -30.36
CA THR A 3 21.61 12.56 -29.43
C THR A 3 21.58 11.46 -28.37
N GLN A 4 22.02 11.78 -27.16
CA GLN A 4 21.98 10.87 -26.02
C GLN A 4 20.51 10.72 -25.59
N ALA A 5 19.96 9.51 -25.73
CA ALA A 5 18.60 9.20 -25.28
C ALA A 5 18.51 9.38 -23.76
N PRO A 6 17.41 9.97 -23.23
CA PRO A 6 17.25 10.15 -21.79
C PRO A 6 17.25 8.78 -21.10
N THR A 7 18.14 8.64 -20.13
CA THR A 7 18.23 7.44 -19.29
C THR A 7 16.89 7.23 -18.58
N PRO A 8 16.32 6.01 -18.55
CA PRO A 8 15.03 5.78 -17.91
C PRO A 8 15.15 6.08 -16.41
N ILE A 9 14.39 7.07 -15.92
CA ILE A 9 14.36 7.50 -14.51
C ILE A 9 13.98 6.33 -13.56
N GLN A 10 13.33 5.28 -14.07
CA GLN A 10 13.01 4.07 -13.32
C GLN A 10 14.25 3.27 -12.86
N SER A 11 15.31 3.20 -13.66
CA SER A 11 16.48 2.37 -13.29
C SER A 11 17.31 3.02 -12.18
N SER A 12 17.28 4.35 -12.07
CA SER A 12 18.07 5.10 -11.08
C SER A 12 17.46 5.07 -9.69
N ILE A 13 16.13 5.11 -9.56
CA ILE A 13 15.44 5.06 -8.26
C ILE A 13 15.61 3.67 -7.63
N SER A 14 15.35 2.60 -8.39
CA SER A 14 15.47 1.24 -7.87
C SER A 14 16.91 0.90 -7.45
N ALA A 15 17.91 1.29 -8.25
CA ALA A 15 19.32 1.10 -7.90
C ALA A 15 19.76 1.90 -6.65
N TYR A 16 19.19 3.10 -6.45
CA TYR A 16 19.49 3.92 -5.27
C TYR A 16 18.89 3.32 -4.00
N LEU A 17 17.65 2.81 -4.07
CA LEU A 17 16.96 2.18 -2.95
C LEU A 17 17.61 0.84 -2.56
N GLU A 18 17.94 -0.01 -3.54
CA GLU A 18 18.69 -1.27 -3.33
C GLU A 18 20.03 -1.04 -2.63
N ARG A 19 20.76 0.00 -3.06
CA ARG A 19 22.07 0.32 -2.48
C ARG A 19 21.96 0.66 -1.00
N GLY A 20 21.07 1.56 -0.63
CA GLY A 20 21.02 1.97 0.77
C GLY A 20 20.39 0.92 1.70
N LEU A 21 19.56 0.01 1.21
CA LEU A 21 19.11 -1.15 2.00
C LEU A 21 20.24 -2.13 2.32
N ARG A 22 21.10 -2.42 1.35
CA ARG A 22 22.29 -3.25 1.59
C ARG A 22 23.21 -2.63 2.64
N GLU A 23 23.34 -1.31 2.63
CA GLU A 23 24.14 -0.56 3.61
C GLU A 23 23.49 -0.58 5.02
N ILE A 24 22.16 -0.52 5.14
CA ILE A 24 21.44 -0.67 6.42
C ILE A 24 21.59 -2.08 6.99
N GLN A 25 21.41 -3.12 6.16
CA GLN A 25 21.44 -4.52 6.61
C GLN A 25 22.83 -5.00 7.03
N THR A 26 23.90 -4.43 6.44
CA THR A 26 25.28 -4.83 6.72
C THR A 26 25.92 -4.07 7.88
N SER A 27 25.30 -3.00 8.38
CA SER A 27 25.89 -2.15 9.40
C SER A 27 25.57 -2.62 10.83
N SER A 28 26.27 -3.68 11.26
CA SER A 28 26.36 -4.05 12.68
C SER A 28 27.00 -2.90 13.48
N HIS A 29 26.27 -2.39 14.47
CA HIS A 29 26.69 -1.21 15.21
C HIS A 29 27.52 -1.64 16.43
N THR A 30 28.81 -1.29 16.44
CA THR A 30 29.74 -1.48 17.57
C THR A 30 30.18 -0.16 18.22
N GLY A 31 29.50 0.97 17.91
CA GLY A 31 29.77 2.31 18.44
C GLY A 31 28.81 2.73 19.57
N PRO A 32 29.13 3.82 20.31
CA PRO A 32 28.32 4.30 21.42
C PRO A 32 26.91 4.73 20.97
N PRO A 33 25.90 4.76 21.87
CA PRO A 33 24.47 4.77 21.55
C PRO A 33 23.91 6.01 20.83
N GLY A 34 24.77 6.95 20.41
CA GLY A 34 24.38 8.27 19.93
C GLY A 34 24.83 8.65 18.52
N ASP A 35 25.65 7.83 17.84
CA ASP A 35 26.18 8.22 16.53
C ASP A 35 25.67 7.29 15.42
N LEU A 36 24.46 7.62 14.92
CA LEU A 36 24.01 7.10 13.63
C LEU A 36 25.01 7.54 12.56
N ASP A 37 25.57 6.60 11.80
CA ASP A 37 26.36 6.94 10.62
C ASP A 37 25.54 7.83 9.67
N ASP A 38 26.21 8.66 8.88
CA ASP A 38 25.56 9.64 8.00
C ASP A 38 24.55 9.00 7.04
N ASN A 39 24.79 7.76 6.63
CA ASN A 39 23.83 7.02 5.81
C ASN A 39 22.56 6.66 6.59
N LYS A 40 22.68 6.24 7.85
CA LYS A 40 21.51 5.98 8.72
C LYS A 40 20.75 7.27 9.01
N LYS A 41 21.46 8.39 9.21
CA LYS A 41 20.85 9.73 9.35
C LYS A 41 20.06 10.11 8.08
N ARG A 42 20.61 9.88 6.89
CA ARG A 42 19.92 10.14 5.60
C ARG A 42 18.66 9.29 5.44
N TRP A 43 18.74 8.00 5.73
CA TRP A 43 17.57 7.10 5.65
C TRP A 43 16.49 7.47 6.66
N LEU A 44 16.87 7.88 7.87
CA LEU A 44 15.92 8.41 8.86
C LEU A 44 15.21 9.66 8.33
N VAL A 45 15.93 10.62 7.73
CA VAL A 45 15.33 11.81 7.12
C VAL A 45 14.38 11.43 5.99
N VAL A 46 14.74 10.47 5.13
CA VAL A 46 13.86 9.98 4.06
C VAL A 46 12.58 9.37 4.65
N GLY A 47 12.70 8.55 5.70
CA GLY A 47 11.55 7.96 6.41
C GLY A 47 10.64 9.02 7.05
N ILE A 48 11.21 10.05 7.68
CA ILE A 48 10.45 11.18 8.24
C ILE A 48 9.73 11.95 7.13
N CYS A 49 10.43 12.29 6.04
CA CYS A 49 9.81 12.96 4.89
C CYS A 49 8.67 12.12 4.28
N LEU A 50 8.85 10.81 4.19
CA LEU A 50 7.82 9.88 3.72
C LEU A 50 6.58 9.91 4.62
N HIS A 51 6.78 9.87 5.94
CA HIS A 51 5.70 9.86 6.91
C HIS A 51 4.99 11.22 7.02
N ASP A 52 5.75 12.31 7.21
CA ASP A 52 5.20 13.62 7.57
C ASP A 52 4.77 14.45 6.36
N ILE A 53 5.41 14.26 5.21
CA ILE A 53 5.17 15.09 4.02
C ILE A 53 4.40 14.30 2.96
N LEU A 54 4.91 13.13 2.60
CA LEU A 54 4.34 12.38 1.48
C LEU A 54 3.04 11.68 1.87
N SER A 55 2.96 11.04 3.04
CA SER A 55 1.76 10.29 3.43
C SER A 55 0.50 11.17 3.51
N PRO A 56 0.52 12.38 4.11
CA PRO A 56 -0.65 13.27 4.07
C PRO A 56 -1.07 13.66 2.65
N SER A 57 -0.12 13.85 1.74
CA SER A 57 -0.39 14.17 0.33
C SER A 57 -1.00 12.98 -0.40
N LEU A 58 -0.47 11.78 -0.16
CA LEU A 58 -1.00 10.54 -0.73
C LEU A 58 -2.39 10.20 -0.20
N ARG A 59 -2.68 10.43 1.08
CA ARG A 59 -4.04 10.24 1.64
C ARG A 59 -5.07 11.07 0.89
N LYS A 60 -4.79 12.37 0.68
CA LYS A 60 -5.65 13.27 -0.10
C LYS A 60 -5.81 12.86 -1.55
N TYR A 61 -4.81 12.19 -2.12
CA TYR A 61 -4.84 11.68 -3.49
C TYR A 61 -5.64 10.38 -3.61
N VAL A 62 -5.46 9.45 -2.68
CA VAL A 62 -6.06 8.10 -2.68
C VAL A 62 -7.54 8.15 -2.30
N ASP A 63 -7.89 8.92 -1.28
CA ASP A 63 -9.24 9.01 -0.72
C ASP A 63 -10.35 9.21 -1.78
N PRO A 64 -10.29 10.23 -2.67
CA PRO A 64 -11.34 10.42 -3.68
C PRO A 64 -11.41 9.28 -4.70
N VAL A 65 -10.27 8.67 -5.05
CA VAL A 65 -10.22 7.55 -6.01
C VAL A 65 -10.89 6.31 -5.43
N VAL A 66 -10.59 5.97 -4.17
CA VAL A 66 -11.21 4.81 -3.51
C VAL A 66 -12.70 5.05 -3.27
N ASN A 67 -13.11 6.26 -2.87
CA ASN A 67 -14.53 6.58 -2.70
C ASN A 67 -15.30 6.44 -4.02
N ASN A 68 -14.76 6.96 -5.12
CA ASN A 68 -15.42 6.82 -6.42
C ASN A 68 -15.51 5.35 -6.86
N LEU A 69 -14.46 4.57 -6.61
CA LEU A 69 -14.47 3.14 -6.88
C LEU A 69 -15.53 2.41 -6.04
N TYR A 70 -15.63 2.74 -4.76
CA TYR A 70 -16.65 2.17 -3.87
C TYR A 70 -18.06 2.42 -4.39
N GLN A 71 -18.39 3.67 -4.75
CA GLN A 71 -19.69 4.00 -5.32
C GLN A 71 -19.97 3.22 -6.62
N THR A 72 -18.95 3.06 -7.47
CA THR A 72 -19.08 2.28 -8.70
C THR A 72 -19.40 0.81 -8.40
N LEU A 73 -18.66 0.19 -7.47
CA LEU A 73 -18.82 -1.22 -7.10
C LEU A 73 -20.10 -1.50 -6.30
N MET A 74 -20.61 -0.52 -5.54
CA MET A 74 -21.96 -0.61 -4.97
C MET A 74 -23.01 -0.77 -6.06
N LEU A 75 -22.90 0.01 -7.15
CA LEU A 75 -23.88 -0.02 -8.24
C LEU A 75 -23.74 -1.26 -9.14
N SER A 76 -22.51 -1.65 -9.49
CA SER A 76 -22.26 -2.76 -10.41
C SER A 76 -22.30 -4.14 -9.74
N ASP A 77 -21.72 -4.24 -8.55
CA ASP A 77 -21.43 -5.53 -7.88
C ASP A 77 -22.17 -5.70 -6.54
N GLN A 78 -22.95 -4.68 -6.13
CA GLN A 78 -23.67 -4.65 -4.85
C GLN A 78 -22.75 -5.01 -3.69
N ILE A 79 -21.55 -4.42 -3.68
CA ILE A 79 -20.46 -4.79 -2.77
C ILE A 79 -20.83 -4.63 -1.27
N ASP A 80 -21.77 -3.73 -0.98
CA ASP A 80 -22.36 -3.46 0.33
C ASP A 80 -23.37 -4.54 0.78
N LEU A 81 -23.88 -5.35 -0.15
CA LEU A 81 -24.88 -6.40 0.10
C LEU A 81 -24.32 -7.81 -0.09
N GLN A 82 -23.00 -7.96 -0.22
CA GLN A 82 -22.37 -9.24 -0.51
C GLN A 82 -22.55 -10.26 0.61
N THR A 83 -22.54 -11.53 0.20
CA THR A 83 -22.72 -12.68 1.09
C THR A 83 -21.64 -13.72 0.81
N GLN A 84 -21.48 -14.68 1.71
CA GLN A 84 -20.48 -15.75 1.57
C GLN A 84 -20.56 -16.50 0.23
N THR A 85 -21.77 -16.68 -0.31
CA THR A 85 -21.98 -17.38 -1.58
C THR A 85 -21.84 -16.47 -2.80
N LYS A 86 -22.06 -15.16 -2.63
CA LYS A 86 -22.04 -14.16 -3.71
C LYS A 86 -21.28 -12.91 -3.24
N TYR A 87 -19.97 -12.95 -3.44
CA TYR A 87 -19.06 -11.83 -3.18
C TYR A 87 -18.05 -11.66 -4.32
N LEU A 88 -17.51 -10.45 -4.46
CA LEU A 88 -16.51 -10.14 -5.47
C LEU A 88 -15.17 -10.75 -5.02
N ARG A 89 -14.69 -11.78 -5.72
CA ARG A 89 -13.48 -12.50 -5.33
C ARG A 89 -12.20 -11.82 -5.77
N THR A 90 -12.25 -11.19 -6.95
CA THR A 90 -11.09 -10.63 -7.63
C THR A 90 -11.43 -9.27 -8.20
N TYR A 91 -10.44 -8.40 -8.33
CA TYR A 91 -10.60 -7.07 -8.92
C TYR A 91 -9.53 -6.76 -9.97
N GLY A 92 -9.92 -5.99 -10.99
CA GLY A 92 -9.04 -5.44 -12.01
C GLY A 92 -8.52 -6.46 -13.02
N VAL A 93 -7.74 -5.97 -13.98
CA VAL A 93 -7.21 -6.77 -15.11
C VAL A 93 -6.30 -7.91 -14.64
N ALA A 94 -5.52 -7.68 -13.58
CA ALA A 94 -4.64 -8.67 -12.99
C ALA A 94 -5.39 -9.73 -12.15
N SER A 95 -6.72 -9.62 -12.00
CA SER A 95 -7.54 -10.52 -11.19
C SER A 95 -7.01 -10.69 -9.76
N ASN A 96 -6.63 -9.57 -9.13
CA ASN A 96 -6.08 -9.56 -7.78
C ASN A 96 -7.14 -10.07 -6.79
N TYR A 97 -6.81 -11.09 -5.99
CA TYR A 97 -7.69 -11.60 -4.95
C TYR A 97 -7.95 -10.55 -3.87
N LEU A 98 -9.22 -10.34 -3.55
CA LEU A 98 -9.67 -9.41 -2.53
C LEU A 98 -9.61 -10.07 -1.15
N ASN A 99 -8.96 -9.38 -0.20
CA ASN A 99 -8.68 -9.87 1.13
C ASN A 99 -9.82 -9.56 2.12
N TYR A 100 -10.86 -10.39 2.13
CA TYR A 100 -11.96 -10.26 3.09
C TYR A 100 -11.56 -10.58 4.54
N GLU A 101 -10.37 -11.14 4.78
CA GLU A 101 -9.87 -11.30 6.15
C GLU A 101 -9.60 -9.94 6.83
N ALA A 102 -9.31 -8.91 6.02
CA ALA A 102 -8.89 -7.59 6.48
C ALA A 102 -10.04 -6.65 6.86
N ILE A 103 -11.29 -7.03 6.64
CA ILE A 103 -12.47 -6.21 6.97
C ILE A 103 -13.33 -6.88 8.05
N ASN A 104 -14.25 -6.11 8.65
CA ASN A 104 -15.27 -6.58 9.59
C ASN A 104 -14.73 -7.42 10.76
N ASN A 105 -13.44 -7.26 11.11
CA ASN A 105 -12.72 -8.10 12.07
C ASN A 105 -12.80 -9.60 11.76
N ASN A 106 -12.95 -9.98 10.49
CA ASN A 106 -13.15 -11.37 10.06
C ASN A 106 -12.02 -12.28 10.55
N LYS A 107 -10.76 -11.88 10.34
CA LYS A 107 -9.60 -12.65 10.81
C LYS A 107 -9.59 -12.85 12.32
N THR A 108 -9.82 -11.78 13.06
CA THR A 108 -9.76 -11.76 14.53
C THR A 108 -10.90 -12.59 15.14
N THR A 109 -12.10 -12.48 14.60
CA THR A 109 -13.31 -13.11 15.15
C THR A 109 -13.46 -14.57 14.71
N HIS A 110 -13.15 -14.86 13.45
CA HIS A 110 -13.45 -16.15 12.82
C HIS A 110 -12.21 -16.95 12.41
N GLY A 111 -11.01 -16.39 12.59
CA GLY A 111 -9.75 -17.07 12.26
C GLY A 111 -9.63 -17.36 10.77
N TYR A 112 -9.53 -18.63 10.39
CA TYR A 112 -9.51 -19.08 8.99
C TYR A 112 -10.86 -19.65 8.53
N ARG A 113 -11.92 -19.51 9.33
CA ARG A 113 -13.26 -20.01 9.01
C ARG A 113 -13.99 -19.03 8.09
N THR A 114 -13.57 -18.98 6.84
CA THR A 114 -14.08 -18.04 5.82
C THR A 114 -15.59 -18.11 5.63
N VAL A 115 -16.21 -19.28 5.87
CA VAL A 115 -17.67 -19.46 5.81
C VAL A 115 -18.45 -18.58 6.80
N LEU A 116 -17.81 -18.11 7.87
CA LEU A 116 -18.42 -17.25 8.90
C LEU A 116 -18.14 -15.76 8.69
N TYR A 117 -17.34 -15.40 7.68
CA TYR A 117 -16.97 -14.01 7.47
C TYR A 117 -18.18 -13.16 7.06
N ASP A 118 -18.16 -11.89 7.48
CA ASP A 118 -19.01 -10.86 6.92
C ASP A 118 -18.34 -10.29 5.65
N TYR A 119 -18.97 -10.52 4.51
CA TYR A 119 -18.48 -10.12 3.19
C TYR A 119 -18.96 -8.73 2.76
N LYS A 120 -19.78 -8.05 3.56
CA LYS A 120 -20.27 -6.72 3.23
C LYS A 120 -19.16 -5.69 3.35
N VAL A 121 -18.99 -4.88 2.31
CA VAL A 121 -18.07 -3.74 2.33
C VAL A 121 -18.89 -2.50 2.65
N GLN A 122 -18.76 -1.95 3.86
CA GLN A 122 -19.71 -0.94 4.36
C GLN A 122 -19.36 0.49 3.90
N ASN A 123 -18.11 0.71 3.52
CA ASN A 123 -17.59 2.03 3.15
C ASN A 123 -16.31 1.90 2.33
N ALA A 124 -15.79 3.04 1.86
CA ALA A 124 -14.56 3.13 1.08
C ALA A 124 -13.31 2.64 1.85
N VAL A 125 -13.28 2.77 3.18
CA VAL A 125 -12.17 2.30 4.02
C VAL A 125 -12.13 0.77 4.07
N ASP A 126 -13.29 0.11 4.18
CA ASP A 126 -13.36 -1.35 4.07
C ASP A 126 -12.95 -1.81 2.67
N LEU A 127 -13.39 -1.09 1.63
CA LEU A 127 -12.97 -1.41 0.26
C LEU A 127 -11.45 -1.35 0.10
N SER A 128 -10.80 -0.29 0.58
CA SER A 128 -9.34 -0.17 0.45
C SER A 128 -8.60 -1.29 1.17
N LYS A 129 -9.11 -1.77 2.31
CA LYS A 129 -8.52 -2.90 3.06
C LYS A 129 -8.53 -4.20 2.28
N LEU A 130 -9.51 -4.42 1.39
CA LEU A 130 -9.54 -5.61 0.53
C LEU A 130 -8.32 -5.72 -0.39
N PHE A 131 -7.66 -4.61 -0.72
CA PHE A 131 -6.45 -4.63 -1.54
C PHE A 131 -5.18 -4.90 -0.73
N LEU A 132 -5.26 -4.94 0.60
CA LEU A 132 -4.09 -4.94 1.47
C LEU A 132 -3.89 -6.28 2.18
N GLN A 133 -2.68 -6.49 2.67
CA GLN A 133 -2.42 -7.57 3.62
C GLN A 133 -3.02 -7.21 4.98
N THR A 134 -3.45 -8.20 5.75
CA THR A 134 -4.19 -7.99 7.01
C THR A 134 -3.42 -7.14 8.03
N HIS A 135 -2.08 -7.21 8.06
CA HIS A 135 -1.27 -6.39 8.96
C HIS A 135 -1.18 -4.91 8.54
N MET A 136 -1.38 -4.59 7.26
CA MET A 136 -1.42 -3.21 6.75
C MET A 136 -2.81 -2.58 6.86
N ALA A 137 -3.85 -3.39 7.10
CA ALA A 137 -5.25 -2.99 7.05
C ALA A 137 -5.80 -2.49 8.41
N GLN A 138 -4.93 -2.03 9.31
CA GLN A 138 -5.29 -1.69 10.70
C GLN A 138 -5.80 -0.24 10.88
N TYR A 139 -5.93 0.53 9.81
CA TYR A 139 -6.36 1.92 9.85
C TYR A 139 -7.89 2.07 9.93
N THR A 140 -8.35 3.21 10.45
CA THR A 140 -9.78 3.53 10.62
C THR A 140 -10.31 4.52 9.59
N GLY A 141 -9.41 5.22 8.88
CA GLY A 141 -9.76 6.19 7.85
C GLY A 141 -8.53 6.59 7.03
N PHE A 142 -8.73 7.41 6.00
CA PHE A 142 -7.65 8.02 5.22
C PHE A 142 -7.01 9.20 5.97
N ASP A 143 -6.67 8.98 7.23
CA ASP A 143 -6.11 9.96 8.17
C ASP A 143 -4.74 9.48 8.69
N GLY A 144 -4.28 10.02 9.83
CA GLY A 144 -3.02 9.63 10.46
C GLY A 144 -2.87 8.13 10.73
N SER A 145 -3.96 7.37 10.84
CA SER A 145 -3.93 5.91 11.03
C SER A 145 -3.54 5.13 9.78
N CYS A 146 -3.72 5.71 8.58
CA CYS A 146 -3.36 5.08 7.31
C CYS A 146 -1.89 5.37 7.00
N ASP A 147 -1.03 4.37 7.20
CA ASP A 147 0.40 4.47 6.93
C ASP A 147 0.74 4.46 5.43
N SER A 148 2.02 4.71 5.12
CA SER A 148 2.52 4.74 3.75
C SER A 148 2.40 3.38 3.06
N SER A 149 2.66 2.28 3.78
CA SER A 149 2.61 0.92 3.23
C SER A 149 1.21 0.59 2.73
N ALA A 150 0.17 0.94 3.50
CA ALA A 150 -1.22 0.83 3.07
C ALA A 150 -1.50 1.68 1.83
N LEU A 151 -1.06 2.95 1.82
CA LEU A 151 -1.29 3.87 0.68
C LEU A 151 -0.66 3.33 -0.62
N PHE A 152 0.60 2.90 -0.58
CA PHE A 152 1.26 2.32 -1.75
C PHE A 152 0.63 0.97 -2.15
N GLY A 153 0.22 0.15 -1.19
CA GLY A 153 -0.50 -1.10 -1.47
C GLY A 153 -1.83 -0.89 -2.20
N MET A 154 -2.55 0.20 -1.89
CA MET A 154 -3.77 0.58 -2.62
C MET A 154 -3.43 1.04 -4.04
N ILE A 155 -2.45 1.94 -4.17
CA ILE A 155 -2.05 2.51 -5.46
C ILE A 155 -1.60 1.41 -6.43
N THR A 156 -0.88 0.41 -5.96
CA THR A 156 -0.35 -0.67 -6.82
C THR A 156 -1.40 -1.65 -7.32
N LYS A 157 -2.55 -1.78 -6.64
CA LYS A 157 -3.55 -2.82 -6.93
C LYS A 157 -4.86 -2.30 -7.51
N ILE A 158 -5.15 -1.01 -7.34
CA ILE A 158 -6.36 -0.37 -7.86
C ILE A 158 -6.07 0.18 -9.26
N ASP A 159 -6.73 -0.41 -10.26
CA ASP A 159 -6.57 -0.04 -11.68
C ASP A 159 -7.07 1.37 -12.05
N LYS A 160 -7.73 2.07 -11.12
CA LYS A 160 -8.16 3.47 -11.28
C LYS A 160 -7.00 4.46 -11.16
N PHE A 161 -5.86 4.05 -10.63
CA PHE A 161 -4.67 4.88 -10.63
C PHE A 161 -3.94 4.81 -11.98
N PRO A 162 -3.30 5.89 -12.45
CA PRO A 162 -2.51 5.87 -13.68
C PRO A 162 -1.37 4.85 -13.62
N VAL A 163 -1.14 4.11 -14.71
CA VAL A 163 -0.13 3.02 -14.77
C VAL A 163 1.25 3.47 -14.32
N ASN A 164 1.70 4.66 -14.73
CA ASN A 164 3.00 5.21 -14.31
C ASN A 164 3.09 5.42 -12.79
N VAL A 165 1.99 5.81 -12.14
CA VAL A 165 1.92 5.97 -10.69
C VAL A 165 1.95 4.60 -10.01
N GLN A 166 1.23 3.61 -10.56
CA GLN A 166 1.25 2.24 -10.04
C GLN A 166 2.66 1.63 -10.11
N THR A 167 3.39 1.83 -11.22
CA THR A 167 4.75 1.30 -11.36
C THR A 167 5.71 1.90 -10.34
N VAL A 168 5.70 3.23 -10.17
CA VAL A 168 6.56 3.90 -9.18
C VAL A 168 6.18 3.47 -7.75
N ALA A 169 4.89 3.36 -7.45
CA ALA A 169 4.42 2.88 -6.15
C ALA A 169 4.87 1.44 -5.88
N ASN A 170 4.89 0.58 -6.90
CA ASN A 170 5.34 -0.80 -6.77
C ASN A 170 6.83 -0.89 -6.44
N ASP A 171 7.66 -0.07 -7.10
CA ASP A 171 9.08 0.02 -6.81
C ASP A 171 9.32 0.42 -5.35
N VAL A 172 8.58 1.41 -4.83
CA VAL A 172 8.71 1.86 -3.44
C VAL A 172 8.15 0.82 -2.45
N SER A 173 7.04 0.15 -2.79
CA SER A 173 6.33 -0.77 -1.90
C SER A 173 7.14 -2.04 -1.60
N ILE A 174 7.95 -2.53 -2.55
CA ILE A 174 8.86 -3.67 -2.33
C ILE A 174 9.77 -3.43 -1.12
N TYR A 175 10.20 -2.18 -0.91
CA TYR A 175 11.10 -1.82 0.16
C TYR A 175 10.40 -1.57 1.50
N LEU A 176 9.15 -1.09 1.47
CA LEU A 176 8.37 -0.85 2.69
C LEU A 176 7.76 -2.14 3.28
N ASN A 177 7.48 -3.13 2.44
CA ASN A 177 6.84 -4.38 2.87
C ASN A 177 7.84 -5.48 3.28
N ALA A 178 9.14 -5.25 3.09
CA ALA A 178 10.22 -6.18 3.44
C ALA A 178 10.73 -6.02 4.89
N SER A 179 10.10 -5.15 5.68
CA SER A 179 10.48 -4.81 7.06
C SER A 179 9.57 -5.47 8.08
#